data_AF-A0A1G6C017-F1
#
_entry.id   AF-A0A1G6C017-F1
#
_cell.length_a   1.000
_cell.length_b   1.000
_cell.length_c   1.000
_cell.angle_alpha   90.00
_cell.angle_beta   90.00
_cell.angle_gamma   90.00
#
_symmetry.space_group_name_H-M   'P 1'
#
loop_
_entity.id
_entity.type
_entity.pdbx_description
1 polymer ?
#
loop_
_entity_poly.entity_id
_entity_poly.type
_entity_poly.pdbx_seq_one_letter_code
_entity_poly.pdbx_strand_id
1 'polypeptide(L)'
;MKLDFGTLKFSNEEEYYEALGYFCNRNAFSISYEPNKATGSYADAYRIRKLSTATNLIKPITTAIRSGGRINCNKYVQALLSDHRFIQNGKLIYGIIENVLKTVPPKYISSFIKGYTNSSISNDNSITLYETETVKTSAKSLKKVDIPKPQKQAVRTATTKKKTKHDYIKESIKQTQIGERGERLVLEFEKAKLLSAQKEGKIESIENLLKWVSLEDDSAGYDILSYDVDQKSPIYIEVKATTSGKTTPFYISNGELSFSKNHSSNYRLYRVFNLRNDVAEFYELSGDISTNTTIELEGETYKVSLK
;
A
#
# COMPACT_ATOMS: atom_id res chain seq x y z
N MET A 1 18.49 -6.66 4.42
CA MET A 1 17.69 -7.58 3.58
C MET A 1 18.54 -8.78 3.19
N LYS A 2 17.98 -9.99 3.16
CA LYS A 2 18.70 -11.21 2.76
C LYS A 2 18.66 -11.35 1.24
N LEU A 3 19.79 -11.70 0.61
CA LEU A 3 19.89 -11.86 -0.85
C LEU A 3 20.28 -13.30 -1.29
N ASP A 4 20.73 -14.15 -0.35
CA ASP A 4 21.01 -15.56 -0.60
C ASP A 4 19.96 -16.44 0.10
N PHE A 5 19.15 -17.14 -0.70
CA PHE A 5 18.11 -18.07 -0.27
C PHE A 5 18.46 -19.53 -0.60
N GLY A 6 19.73 -19.82 -0.84
CA GLY A 6 20.24 -21.11 -1.29
C GLY A 6 20.17 -21.24 -2.80
N THR A 7 19.05 -21.72 -3.33
CA THR A 7 18.90 -21.94 -4.77
C THR A 7 18.63 -20.65 -5.55
N LEU A 8 17.95 -19.67 -4.93
CA LEU A 8 17.83 -18.32 -5.45
C LEU A 8 18.86 -17.43 -4.75
N LYS A 9 19.72 -16.79 -5.55
CA LYS A 9 20.76 -15.87 -5.08
C LYS A 9 20.73 -14.62 -5.95
N PHE A 10 20.55 -13.47 -5.32
CA PHE A 10 20.45 -12.18 -5.98
C PHE A 10 21.73 -11.39 -5.72
N SER A 11 22.27 -10.74 -6.75
CA SER A 11 23.49 -9.94 -6.63
C SER A 11 23.24 -8.58 -5.96
N ASN A 12 21.99 -8.09 -6.01
CA ASN A 12 21.58 -6.84 -5.41
C ASN A 12 20.07 -6.85 -5.10
N GLU A 13 19.59 -5.77 -4.48
CA GLU A 13 18.18 -5.59 -4.12
C GLU A 13 17.27 -5.45 -5.35
N GLU A 14 17.75 -4.86 -6.45
CA GLU A 14 16.96 -4.71 -7.67
C GLU A 14 16.59 -6.07 -8.26
N GLU A 15 17.54 -7.01 -8.35
CA GLU A 15 17.28 -8.37 -8.79
C GLU A 15 16.32 -9.11 -7.85
N TYR A 16 16.40 -8.86 -6.54
CA TYR A 16 15.49 -9.45 -5.55
C TYR A 16 14.04 -9.00 -5.79
N TYR A 17 13.82 -7.69 -5.91
CA TYR A 17 12.49 -7.16 -6.12
C TYR A 17 11.98 -7.46 -7.53
N GLU A 18 12.85 -7.46 -8.54
CA GLU A 18 12.51 -7.96 -9.86
C GLU A 18 12.03 -9.43 -9.79
N ALA A 19 12.74 -10.32 -9.11
CA ALA A 19 12.30 -11.70 -8.89
C ALA A 19 10.96 -11.82 -8.15
N LEU A 20 10.72 -10.98 -7.14
CA LEU A 20 9.45 -10.92 -6.42
C LEU A 20 8.29 -10.64 -7.39
N GLY A 21 8.52 -9.76 -8.37
CA GLY A 21 7.61 -9.51 -9.48
C GLY A 21 7.30 -10.76 -10.31
N TYR A 22 8.33 -11.47 -10.77
CA TYR A 22 8.17 -12.73 -11.52
C TYR A 22 7.29 -13.72 -10.74
N PHE A 23 7.58 -13.93 -9.46
CA PHE A 23 6.88 -14.92 -8.64
C PHE A 23 5.47 -14.49 -8.21
N CYS A 24 5.16 -13.19 -8.25
CA CYS A 24 3.81 -12.68 -8.07
C CYS A 24 2.93 -12.88 -9.32
N ASN A 25 3.52 -12.97 -10.51
CA ASN A 25 2.76 -13.24 -11.74
C ASN A 25 2.38 -14.73 -11.85
N ARG A 26 1.10 -15.03 -11.59
CA ARG A 26 0.53 -16.37 -11.67
C ARG A 26 0.45 -16.95 -13.09
N ASN A 27 0.60 -16.13 -14.12
CA ASN A 27 0.74 -16.58 -15.49
C ASN A 27 2.19 -16.97 -15.81
N ALA A 28 3.17 -16.65 -14.96
CA ALA A 28 4.56 -17.04 -15.15
C ALA A 28 4.96 -18.18 -14.20
N PHE A 29 4.54 -18.11 -12.95
CA PHE A 29 4.93 -19.07 -11.93
C PHE A 29 3.74 -19.54 -11.09
N SER A 30 3.76 -20.81 -10.71
CA SER A 30 2.88 -21.34 -9.66
C SER A 30 3.71 -21.72 -8.44
N ILE A 31 3.26 -21.36 -7.24
CA ILE A 31 3.93 -21.72 -5.99
C ILE A 31 3.01 -22.63 -5.19
N SER A 32 3.56 -23.73 -4.66
CA SER A 32 2.80 -24.70 -3.90
C SER A 32 3.56 -25.28 -2.71
N TYR A 33 2.83 -25.60 -1.66
CA TYR A 33 3.28 -26.41 -0.53
C TYR A 33 3.03 -27.90 -0.77
N GLU A 34 4.06 -28.70 -0.58
CA GLU A 34 4.05 -30.17 -0.68
C GLU A 34 4.36 -30.76 0.71
N PRO A 35 3.37 -31.35 1.41
CA PRO A 35 3.55 -31.96 2.73
C PRO A 35 4.22 -33.33 2.60
N ASN A 36 5.49 -33.34 2.19
CA ASN A 36 6.22 -34.56 1.88
C ASN A 36 6.60 -35.38 3.13
N LYS A 37 6.50 -34.83 4.34
CA LYS A 37 6.67 -35.63 5.58
C LYS A 37 5.61 -36.70 5.72
N ALA A 38 4.36 -36.41 5.30
CA ALA A 38 3.26 -37.37 5.35
C ALA A 38 3.44 -38.54 4.36
N THR A 39 4.37 -38.40 3.40
CA THR A 39 4.64 -39.39 2.34
C THR A 39 6.04 -40.00 2.45
N GLY A 40 6.70 -39.90 3.62
CA GLY A 40 7.98 -40.57 3.89
C GLY A 40 9.25 -39.85 3.43
N SER A 41 9.19 -38.57 3.07
CA SER A 41 10.38 -37.76 2.74
C SER A 41 10.91 -36.96 3.94
N TYR A 42 12.18 -36.57 3.90
CA TYR A 42 12.91 -35.91 4.99
C TYR A 42 12.27 -34.61 5.52
N ALA A 43 11.57 -33.82 4.68
CA ALA A 43 10.93 -32.57 5.08
C ALA A 43 9.83 -32.13 4.10
N ASP A 44 8.87 -31.35 4.59
CA ASP A 44 7.92 -30.63 3.74
C ASP A 44 8.66 -29.61 2.86
N ALA A 45 8.07 -29.28 1.71
CA ALA A 45 8.73 -28.41 0.76
C ALA A 45 7.77 -27.44 0.09
N TYR A 46 8.30 -26.26 -0.21
CA TYR A 46 7.69 -25.32 -1.12
C TYR A 46 8.31 -25.51 -2.51
N ARG A 47 7.45 -25.55 -3.53
CA ARG A 47 7.83 -25.65 -4.93
C ARG A 47 7.39 -24.40 -5.65
N ILE A 48 8.32 -23.80 -6.37
CA ILE A 48 7.99 -22.81 -7.39
C ILE A 48 8.13 -23.54 -8.73
N ARG A 49 7.13 -23.42 -9.60
CA ARG A 49 7.15 -24.03 -10.95
C ARG A 49 7.03 -22.93 -11.99
N LYS A 50 7.98 -22.93 -12.92
CA LYS A 50 7.92 -22.15 -14.15
C LYS A 50 6.81 -22.71 -15.04
N LEU A 51 5.89 -21.85 -15.47
CA LEU A 51 4.87 -22.19 -16.44
C LEU A 51 5.42 -22.06 -17.88
N SER A 52 4.73 -22.68 -18.85
CA SER A 52 5.12 -22.64 -20.26
C SER A 52 5.12 -21.21 -20.82
N THR A 53 4.18 -20.41 -20.35
CA THR A 53 4.03 -18.98 -20.61
C THR A 53 5.19 -18.16 -20.07
N ALA A 54 6.04 -18.65 -19.16
CA ALA A 54 7.07 -17.81 -18.55
C ALA A 54 8.23 -17.46 -19.50
N THR A 55 8.59 -16.17 -19.57
CA THR A 55 9.61 -15.62 -20.47
C THR A 55 10.47 -14.52 -19.81
N ASN A 56 11.52 -14.06 -20.49
CA ASN A 56 12.44 -12.98 -20.09
C ASN A 56 13.08 -13.10 -18.70
N LEU A 57 13.23 -14.33 -18.18
CA LEU A 57 13.68 -14.58 -16.82
C LEU A 57 15.10 -14.05 -16.54
N ILE A 58 15.27 -13.40 -15.39
CA ILE A 58 16.60 -12.96 -14.92
C ILE A 58 17.49 -14.14 -14.51
N LYS A 59 18.82 -13.91 -14.52
CA LYS A 59 19.84 -14.94 -14.28
C LYS A 59 19.66 -15.72 -12.97
N PRO A 60 19.30 -15.10 -11.82
CA PRO A 60 19.01 -15.85 -10.59
C PRO A 60 17.91 -16.90 -10.77
N ILE A 61 16.84 -16.58 -11.52
CA ILE A 61 15.71 -17.48 -11.75
C ILE A 61 16.09 -18.57 -12.74
N THR A 62 16.73 -18.23 -13.87
CA THR A 62 17.13 -19.24 -14.88
C THR A 62 18.11 -20.24 -14.30
N THR A 63 19.04 -19.78 -13.47
CA THR A 63 20.04 -20.62 -12.80
C THR A 63 19.42 -21.50 -11.71
N ALA A 64 18.30 -21.07 -11.12
CA ALA A 64 17.58 -21.79 -10.07
C ALA A 64 16.68 -22.92 -10.60
N ILE A 65 16.25 -22.85 -11.87
CA ILE A 65 15.37 -23.84 -12.48
C ILE A 65 16.09 -25.19 -12.64
N ARG A 66 15.37 -26.27 -12.36
CA ARG A 66 15.79 -27.67 -12.46
C ARG A 66 14.84 -28.43 -13.38
N SER A 67 15.04 -29.73 -13.51
CA SER A 67 14.20 -30.62 -14.32
C SER A 67 12.71 -30.44 -14.01
N GLY A 68 11.89 -30.45 -15.06
CA GLY A 68 10.44 -30.21 -14.96
C GLY A 68 10.04 -28.78 -14.61
N GLY A 69 10.92 -27.78 -14.85
CA GLY A 69 10.62 -26.36 -14.62
C GLY A 69 10.54 -25.98 -13.14
N ARG A 70 11.13 -26.79 -12.25
CA ARG A 70 11.01 -26.64 -10.80
C ARG A 70 12.13 -25.78 -10.22
N ILE A 71 11.79 -24.93 -9.26
CA ILE A 71 12.74 -24.24 -8.39
C ILE A 71 12.43 -24.69 -6.95
N ASN A 72 13.45 -25.23 -6.28
CA ASN A 72 13.36 -25.70 -4.89
C ASN A 72 13.99 -24.66 -3.97
N CYS A 73 13.19 -23.76 -3.42
CA CYS A 73 13.73 -22.67 -2.59
C CYS A 73 12.81 -22.35 -1.41
N ASN A 74 12.83 -23.22 -0.39
CA ASN A 74 12.00 -23.06 0.81
C ASN A 74 12.21 -21.71 1.49
N LYS A 75 13.47 -21.28 1.63
CA LYS A 75 13.81 -20.02 2.31
C LYS A 75 13.20 -18.80 1.61
N TYR A 76 13.16 -18.80 0.29
CA TYR A 76 12.57 -17.68 -0.45
C TYR A 76 11.05 -17.71 -0.37
N VAL A 77 10.40 -18.87 -0.50
CA VAL A 77 8.95 -18.95 -0.34
C VAL A 77 8.49 -18.57 1.07
N GLN A 78 9.28 -18.89 2.10
CA GLN A 78 9.04 -18.40 3.46
C GLN A 78 9.08 -16.87 3.51
N ALA A 79 10.06 -16.22 2.89
CA ALA A 79 10.14 -14.76 2.81
C ALA A 79 8.95 -14.16 2.02
N LEU A 80 8.45 -14.83 0.99
CA LEU A 80 7.23 -14.39 0.29
C LEU A 80 6.02 -14.32 1.24
N LEU A 81 5.88 -15.32 2.11
CA LEU A 81 4.79 -15.41 3.07
C LEU A 81 4.95 -14.44 4.25
N SER A 82 6.16 -14.34 4.82
CA SER A 82 6.42 -13.51 6.00
C SER A 82 6.58 -12.03 5.69
N ASP A 83 7.26 -11.71 4.58
CA ASP A 83 7.74 -10.35 4.33
C ASP A 83 6.94 -9.65 3.21
N HIS A 84 6.31 -10.42 2.32
CA HIS A 84 5.70 -9.89 1.09
C HIS A 84 4.20 -10.16 0.94
N ARG A 85 3.51 -10.50 2.03
CA ARG A 85 2.05 -10.67 2.09
C ARG A 85 1.51 -11.68 1.05
N PHE A 86 2.29 -12.71 0.69
CA PHE A 86 1.76 -13.84 -0.06
C PHE A 86 0.80 -14.64 0.82
N ILE A 87 -0.26 -15.17 0.22
CA ILE A 87 -1.29 -15.94 0.88
C ILE A 87 -1.07 -17.41 0.58
N GLN A 88 -1.12 -18.24 1.62
CA GLN A 88 -1.23 -19.70 1.48
C GLN A 88 -2.69 -20.13 1.64
N ASN A 89 -3.25 -20.76 0.62
CA ASN A 89 -4.57 -21.39 0.64
C ASN A 89 -4.43 -22.88 0.31
N GLY A 90 -4.46 -23.71 1.36
CA GLY A 90 -4.16 -25.13 1.26
C GLY A 90 -2.74 -25.36 0.72
N LYS A 91 -2.64 -26.05 -0.43
CA LYS A 91 -1.36 -26.28 -1.12
C LYS A 91 -0.93 -25.11 -2.00
N LEU A 92 -1.79 -24.14 -2.31
CA LEU A 92 -1.46 -23.05 -3.23
C LEU A 92 -0.89 -21.86 -2.46
N ILE A 93 0.14 -21.22 -3.01
CA ILE A 93 0.70 -19.97 -2.50
C ILE A 93 0.68 -18.93 -3.62
N TYR A 94 0.20 -17.72 -3.34
CA TYR A 94 0.12 -16.66 -4.34
C TYR A 94 0.13 -15.26 -3.71
N GLY A 95 0.65 -14.30 -4.46
CA GLY A 95 0.57 -12.88 -4.13
C GLY A 95 -0.58 -12.20 -4.88
N ILE A 96 -1.28 -11.29 -4.21
CA ILE A 96 -2.15 -10.30 -4.86
C ILE A 96 -1.28 -9.08 -5.13
N ILE A 97 -1.19 -8.63 -6.39
CA ILE A 97 -0.18 -7.63 -6.80
C ILE A 97 -0.26 -6.35 -5.96
N GLU A 98 -1.48 -5.88 -5.65
CA GLU A 98 -1.73 -4.70 -4.83
C GLU A 98 -1.20 -4.87 -3.40
N ASN A 99 -1.29 -6.08 -2.84
CA ASN A 99 -0.80 -6.37 -1.49
C ASN A 99 0.73 -6.54 -1.47
N VAL A 100 1.28 -7.21 -2.48
CA VAL A 100 2.73 -7.40 -2.58
C VAL A 100 3.43 -6.06 -2.82
N LEU A 101 2.87 -5.18 -3.67
CA LEU A 101 3.41 -3.86 -3.94
C LEU A 101 3.58 -3.01 -2.67
N LYS A 102 2.67 -3.11 -1.69
CA LYS A 102 2.79 -2.40 -0.40
C LYS A 102 4.02 -2.78 0.41
N THR A 103 4.65 -3.92 0.09
CA THR A 103 5.87 -4.41 0.75
C THR A 103 7.15 -4.07 -0.01
N VAL A 104 7.03 -3.42 -1.18
CA VAL A 104 8.17 -3.06 -2.03
C VAL A 104 8.58 -1.62 -1.73
N PRO A 105 9.83 -1.36 -1.28
CA PRO A 105 10.32 0.00 -1.07
C PRO A 105 10.20 0.83 -2.36
N PRO A 106 9.84 2.13 -2.29
CA PRO A 106 9.54 2.94 -3.47
C PRO A 106 10.60 2.90 -4.58
N LYS A 107 11.89 2.89 -4.20
CA LYS A 107 13.03 2.81 -5.14
C LYS A 107 13.07 1.51 -5.97
N TYR A 108 12.41 0.43 -5.54
CA TYR A 108 12.41 -0.87 -6.20
C TYR A 108 11.07 -1.25 -6.85
N ILE A 109 10.08 -0.37 -6.81
CA ILE A 109 8.78 -0.59 -7.48
C ILE A 109 9.02 -0.86 -8.97
N SER A 110 9.90 -0.11 -9.63
CA SER A 110 10.23 -0.32 -11.04
C SER A 110 10.78 -1.73 -11.31
N SER A 111 11.68 -2.21 -10.45
CA SER A 111 12.24 -3.56 -10.54
C SER A 111 11.16 -4.63 -10.38
N PHE A 112 10.33 -4.54 -9.33
CA PHE A 112 9.22 -5.47 -9.10
C PHE A 112 8.27 -5.54 -10.28
N ILE A 113 7.86 -4.37 -10.75
CA ILE A 113 6.93 -4.26 -11.84
C ILE A 113 7.52 -4.84 -13.14
N LYS A 114 8.77 -4.51 -13.47
CA LYS A 114 9.49 -5.09 -14.61
C LYS A 114 9.46 -6.62 -14.56
N GLY A 115 9.70 -7.21 -13.39
CA GLY A 115 9.61 -8.65 -13.22
C GLY A 115 8.20 -9.18 -13.41
N TYR A 116 7.18 -8.53 -12.85
CA TYR A 116 5.80 -8.95 -13.01
C TYR A 116 5.35 -8.94 -14.47
N THR A 117 5.65 -7.87 -15.21
CA THR A 117 5.16 -7.66 -16.58
C THR A 117 5.90 -8.53 -17.60
N ASN A 118 7.21 -8.64 -17.45
CA ASN A 118 8.03 -9.33 -18.46
C ASN A 118 8.02 -10.84 -18.30
N SER A 119 7.45 -11.33 -17.20
CA SER A 119 7.54 -12.74 -16.81
C SER A 119 6.65 -13.69 -17.60
N SER A 120 5.65 -13.26 -18.39
CA SER A 120 4.79 -14.18 -19.16
C SER A 120 4.41 -13.71 -20.57
N ILE A 121 4.37 -14.65 -21.51
CA ILE A 121 3.83 -14.53 -22.86
C ILE A 121 2.30 -14.51 -22.75
N SER A 122 1.71 -13.33 -22.64
CA SER A 122 0.25 -13.14 -22.78
C SER A 122 -0.03 -12.04 -23.79
N ASN A 123 -0.92 -12.34 -24.75
CA ASN A 123 -1.35 -11.50 -25.87
C ASN A 123 -2.19 -10.27 -25.50
N ASP A 124 -2.19 -9.86 -24.22
CA ASP A 124 -2.82 -8.62 -23.82
C ASP A 124 -1.70 -7.59 -23.60
N ASN A 125 -1.43 -6.80 -24.64
CA ASN A 125 -0.50 -5.67 -24.66
C ASN A 125 -0.92 -4.53 -23.73
N SER A 126 -1.61 -4.81 -22.62
CA SER A 126 -2.06 -3.83 -21.64
C SER A 126 -1.06 -3.63 -20.52
N ILE A 127 0.26 -3.74 -20.75
CA ILE A 127 1.23 -3.15 -19.80
C ILE A 127 2.34 -2.41 -20.53
N THR A 128 1.97 -1.30 -21.18
CA THR A 128 2.92 -0.28 -21.64
C THR A 128 3.52 0.44 -20.43
N LEU A 129 4.84 0.30 -20.32
CA LEU A 129 5.85 1.09 -19.62
C LEU A 129 5.41 1.85 -18.35
N TYR A 130 6.02 1.48 -17.24
CA TYR A 130 6.14 2.34 -16.07
C TYR A 130 7.33 3.28 -16.30
N GLU A 131 7.18 4.16 -17.30
CA GLU A 131 7.64 5.51 -17.03
C GLU A 131 6.81 5.97 -15.84
N THR A 132 7.46 6.17 -14.71
CA THR A 132 6.88 7.04 -13.70
C THR A 132 6.73 8.38 -14.40
N GLU A 133 5.53 8.67 -14.92
CA GLU A 133 5.02 10.01 -14.71
C GLU A 133 5.03 10.16 -13.19
N THR A 134 6.18 10.61 -12.66
CA THR A 134 6.35 10.99 -11.28
C THR A 134 5.12 11.81 -10.99
N VAL A 135 4.28 11.36 -10.06
CA VAL A 135 3.12 12.15 -9.66
C VAL A 135 3.71 13.50 -9.29
N LYS A 136 3.43 14.54 -10.09
CA LYS A 136 4.04 15.86 -9.93
C LYS A 136 3.53 16.44 -8.62
N THR A 137 4.13 16.05 -7.50
CA THR A 137 3.89 16.63 -6.20
C THR A 137 5.10 17.50 -5.88
N SER A 138 4.90 18.81 -5.78
CA SER A 138 5.95 19.78 -5.45
C SER A 138 5.82 20.34 -4.04
N ALA A 139 4.71 20.03 -3.34
CA ALA A 139 4.45 20.54 -2.00
C ALA A 139 5.62 20.26 -1.07
N LYS A 140 6.05 21.28 -0.33
CA LYS A 140 7.12 21.22 0.67
C LYS A 140 6.59 21.43 2.08
N SER A 141 5.45 22.10 2.21
CA SER A 141 4.78 22.39 3.47
C SER A 141 3.28 22.17 3.35
N LEU A 142 2.61 22.22 4.50
CA LEU A 142 1.18 21.95 4.65
C LEU A 142 0.52 23.09 5.44
N LYS A 143 -0.67 23.51 5.00
CA LYS A 143 -1.45 24.58 5.63
C LYS A 143 -2.89 24.14 5.90
N LYS A 144 -3.39 24.39 7.11
CA LYS A 144 -4.79 24.16 7.47
C LYS A 144 -5.69 25.23 6.85
N VAL A 145 -6.84 24.81 6.31
CA VAL A 145 -7.90 25.67 5.77
C VAL A 145 -9.27 25.23 6.27
N ASP A 146 -10.26 26.09 6.14
CA ASP A 146 -11.65 25.77 6.50
C ASP A 146 -12.26 24.73 5.56
N ILE A 147 -13.20 23.95 6.10
CA ILE A 147 -13.94 22.97 5.32
C ILE A 147 -14.75 23.68 4.23
N PRO A 148 -14.64 23.27 2.95
CA PRO A 148 -15.37 23.91 1.86
C PRO A 148 -16.89 23.79 2.06
N LYS A 149 -17.63 24.86 1.76
CA LYS A 149 -19.10 24.82 1.76
C LYS A 149 -19.61 23.81 0.73
N PRO A 150 -20.66 23.02 1.04
CA PRO A 150 -21.22 22.09 0.08
C PRO A 150 -21.79 22.86 -1.12
N GLN A 151 -21.17 22.69 -2.29
CA GLN A 151 -21.77 23.09 -3.56
C GLN A 151 -22.55 21.89 -4.09
N LYS A 152 -23.83 22.10 -4.48
CA LYS A 152 -24.62 21.09 -5.21
C LYS A 152 -23.84 20.70 -6.46
N GLN A 153 -23.12 19.58 -6.43
CA GLN A 153 -22.51 19.05 -7.63
C GLN A 153 -23.63 18.46 -8.49
N ALA A 154 -23.75 18.94 -9.73
CA ALA A 154 -24.50 18.21 -10.73
C ALA A 154 -23.83 16.84 -10.87
N VAL A 155 -24.56 15.77 -10.54
CA VAL A 155 -24.12 14.39 -10.75
C VAL A 155 -23.90 14.24 -12.26
N ARG A 156 -22.67 14.45 -12.72
CA ARG A 156 -22.30 14.10 -14.10
C ARG A 156 -22.22 12.59 -14.10
N THR A 157 -23.20 11.95 -14.73
CA THR A 157 -23.16 10.53 -15.07
C THR A 157 -21.92 10.31 -15.95
N ALA A 158 -20.79 10.00 -15.33
CA ALA A 158 -19.59 9.66 -16.05
C ALA A 158 -19.90 8.36 -16.79
N THR A 159 -19.98 8.42 -18.11
CA THR A 159 -20.00 7.23 -18.96
C THR A 159 -18.79 6.40 -18.57
N THR A 160 -19.04 5.27 -17.91
CA THR A 160 -18.02 4.34 -17.43
C THR A 160 -17.35 3.73 -18.65
N LYS A 161 -16.28 4.36 -19.14
CA LYS A 161 -15.32 3.66 -19.98
C LYS A 161 -14.86 2.45 -19.19
N LYS A 162 -15.00 1.25 -19.76
CA LYS A 162 -14.46 0.02 -19.18
C LYS A 162 -12.97 0.23 -18.94
N LYS A 163 -12.59 0.42 -17.68
CA LYS A 163 -11.19 0.48 -17.26
C LYS A 163 -10.60 -0.91 -17.38
N THR A 164 -9.42 -0.99 -17.97
CA THR A 164 -8.67 -2.25 -18.06
C THR A 164 -7.99 -2.54 -16.73
N LYS A 165 -7.58 -3.79 -16.49
CA LYS A 165 -6.84 -4.18 -15.28
C LYS A 165 -5.56 -3.34 -15.09
N HIS A 166 -4.95 -2.90 -16.19
CA HIS A 166 -3.78 -2.02 -16.22
C HIS A 166 -4.05 -0.64 -15.63
N ASP A 167 -5.18 -0.04 -16.00
CA ASP A 167 -5.60 1.28 -15.52
C ASP A 167 -5.76 1.27 -13.99
N TYR A 168 -6.27 0.15 -13.44
CA TYR A 168 -6.40 -0.02 -11.99
C TYR A 168 -5.04 -0.09 -11.28
N ILE A 169 -4.06 -0.80 -11.82
CA ILE A 169 -2.73 -0.92 -11.21
C ILE A 169 -1.99 0.44 -11.25
N LYS A 170 -2.05 1.14 -12.40
CA LYS A 170 -1.48 2.49 -12.52
C LYS A 170 -2.11 3.47 -11.54
N GLU A 171 -3.44 3.47 -11.46
CA GLU A 171 -4.16 4.31 -10.51
C GLU A 171 -3.80 3.94 -9.07
N SER A 172 -3.74 2.64 -8.74
CA SER A 172 -3.37 2.18 -7.39
C SER A 172 -1.97 2.65 -6.97
N ILE A 173 -0.96 2.51 -7.83
CA ILE A 173 0.41 2.97 -7.52
C ILE A 173 0.43 4.47 -7.30
N LYS A 174 -0.25 5.23 -8.17
CA LYS A 174 -0.38 6.68 -8.04
C LYS A 174 -1.08 7.06 -6.74
N GLN A 175 -2.16 6.37 -6.37
CA GLN A 175 -2.88 6.63 -5.12
C GLN A 175 -2.02 6.30 -3.89
N THR A 176 -1.23 5.23 -3.92
CA THR A 176 -0.25 4.92 -2.86
C THR A 176 0.79 6.03 -2.71
N GLN A 177 1.41 6.49 -3.81
CA GLN A 177 2.39 7.57 -3.76
C GLN A 177 1.80 8.90 -3.26
N ILE A 178 0.54 9.19 -3.65
CA ILE A 178 -0.21 10.35 -3.17
C ILE A 178 -0.48 10.25 -1.67
N GLY A 179 -0.92 9.08 -1.19
CA GLY A 179 -1.14 8.76 0.22
C GLY A 179 0.10 9.00 1.07
N GLU A 180 1.20 8.32 0.73
CA GLU A 180 2.48 8.42 1.44
C GLU A 180 3.02 9.87 1.44
N ARG A 181 2.84 10.61 0.33
CA ARG A 181 3.23 12.03 0.29
C ARG A 181 2.41 12.87 1.26
N GLY A 182 1.10 12.62 1.32
CA GLY A 182 0.18 13.30 2.23
C GLY A 182 0.52 13.00 3.69
N GLU A 183 0.71 11.73 4.04
CA GLU A 183 1.08 11.30 5.40
C GLU A 183 2.39 11.97 5.85
N ARG A 184 3.41 11.98 4.99
CA ARG A 184 4.66 12.69 5.28
C ARG A 184 4.46 14.19 5.53
N LEU A 185 3.60 14.86 4.75
CA LEU A 185 3.33 16.29 4.96
C LEU A 185 2.63 16.55 6.28
N VAL A 186 1.69 15.67 6.68
CA VAL A 186 0.98 15.77 7.94
C VAL A 186 1.92 15.51 9.12
N LEU A 187 2.78 14.49 9.02
CA LEU A 187 3.76 14.19 10.07
C LEU A 187 4.68 15.38 10.34
N GLU A 188 5.24 16.00 9.29
CA GLU A 188 6.10 17.17 9.43
C GLU A 188 5.35 18.40 9.98
N PHE A 189 4.09 18.57 9.59
CA PHE A 189 3.23 19.64 10.13
C PHE A 189 2.98 19.46 11.64
N GLU A 190 2.57 18.26 12.06
CA GLU A 190 2.33 17.95 13.48
C GLU A 190 3.63 18.00 14.30
N LYS A 191 4.75 17.55 13.73
CA LYS A 191 6.08 17.68 14.35
C LYS A 191 6.44 19.12 14.62
N ALA A 192 6.25 20.02 13.65
CA ALA A 192 6.52 21.45 13.83
C ALA A 192 5.64 22.05 14.95
N LYS A 193 4.35 21.66 15.01
CA LYS A 193 3.43 22.08 16.07
C LYS A 193 3.93 21.65 17.46
N LEU A 194 4.29 20.39 17.62
CA LEU A 194 4.76 19.83 18.90
C LEU A 194 6.13 20.40 19.31
N LEU A 195 7.06 20.59 18.38
CA LEU A 195 8.35 21.24 18.65
C LEU A 195 8.18 22.68 19.14
N SER A 196 7.23 23.44 18.58
CA SER A 196 6.91 24.79 19.08
C SER A 196 6.37 24.72 20.50
N ALA A 197 5.44 23.80 20.77
CA ALA A 197 4.89 23.60 22.12
C ALA A 197 5.96 23.19 23.15
N GLN A 198 6.91 22.34 22.76
CA GLN A 198 8.05 21.98 23.62
C GLN A 198 8.93 23.19 23.91
N LYS A 199 9.24 24.00 22.89
CA LYS A 199 10.03 25.24 23.04
C LYS A 199 9.33 26.26 23.96
N GLU A 200 8.01 26.30 23.92
CA GLU A 200 7.16 27.13 24.77
C GLU A 200 6.97 26.54 26.19
N GLY A 201 7.52 25.35 26.48
CA GLY A 201 7.40 24.69 27.78
C GLY A 201 6.01 24.09 28.06
N LYS A 202 5.18 23.90 27.03
CA LYS A 202 3.84 23.31 27.17
C LYS A 202 3.86 21.77 27.24
N ILE A 203 4.91 21.16 26.69
CA ILE A 203 5.19 19.73 26.80
C ILE A 203 6.68 19.53 27.08
N GLU A 204 7.02 18.45 27.78
CA GLU A 204 8.41 18.16 28.17
C GLU A 204 9.24 17.62 26.98
N SER A 205 8.65 16.70 26.21
CA SER A 205 9.30 16.05 25.08
C SER A 205 8.27 15.65 24.02
N ILE A 206 8.67 15.66 22.75
CA ILE A 206 7.89 15.06 21.65
C ILE A 206 8.00 13.54 21.57
N GLU A 207 8.93 12.94 22.33
CA GLU A 207 9.18 11.50 22.31
C GLU A 207 7.90 10.74 22.69
N ASN A 208 7.52 9.74 21.90
CA ASN A 208 6.28 8.96 22.01
C ASN A 208 4.97 9.73 21.76
N LEU A 209 5.01 11.05 21.50
CA LEU A 209 3.81 11.86 21.18
C LEU A 209 3.54 11.97 19.69
N LEU A 210 4.50 11.59 18.84
CA LEU A 210 4.37 11.63 17.39
C LEU A 210 4.92 10.34 16.76
N LYS A 211 4.12 9.66 15.94
CA LYS A 211 4.53 8.45 15.23
C LYS A 211 3.79 8.28 13.91
N TRP A 212 4.51 7.83 12.88
CA TRP A 212 3.92 7.38 11.63
C TRP A 212 3.54 5.90 11.75
N VAL A 213 2.28 5.63 12.08
CA VAL A 213 1.77 4.32 12.48
C VAL A 213 1.51 3.42 11.27
N SER A 214 0.99 3.96 10.17
CA SER A 214 0.72 3.18 8.94
C SER A 214 1.96 2.53 8.33
N LEU A 215 3.18 3.01 8.62
CA LEU A 215 4.41 2.33 8.18
C LEU A 215 4.68 1.00 8.92
N GLU A 216 4.08 0.82 10.09
CA GLU A 216 4.29 -0.35 10.96
C GLU A 216 3.03 -1.23 11.07
N ASP A 217 1.84 -0.62 11.10
CA ASP A 217 0.58 -1.32 11.29
C ASP A 217 -0.57 -0.68 10.47
N ASP A 218 -0.80 -1.23 9.28
CA ASP A 218 -1.93 -0.87 8.39
C ASP A 218 -3.32 -1.17 9.03
N SER A 219 -3.38 -1.91 10.14
CA SER A 219 -4.63 -2.33 10.77
C SER A 219 -5.02 -1.49 11.99
N ALA A 220 -4.17 -0.52 12.38
CA ALA A 220 -4.38 0.34 13.54
C ALA A 220 -5.64 1.22 13.42
N GLY A 221 -6.11 1.51 12.20
CA GLY A 221 -7.29 2.32 11.92
C GLY A 221 -7.03 3.84 11.88
N TYR A 222 -5.76 4.24 11.86
CA TYR A 222 -5.28 5.61 11.66
C TYR A 222 -3.82 5.59 11.16
N ASP A 223 -3.35 6.67 10.52
CA ASP A 223 -2.02 6.74 9.91
C ASP A 223 -0.97 7.36 10.83
N ILE A 224 -1.34 8.40 11.59
CA ILE A 224 -0.40 9.20 12.39
C ILE A 224 -0.93 9.37 13.81
N LEU A 225 -0.09 9.01 14.79
CA LEU A 225 -0.27 9.39 16.19
C LEU A 225 0.31 10.80 16.37
N SER A 226 -0.46 11.71 16.98
CA SER A 226 -0.02 13.03 17.43
C SER A 226 -0.57 13.31 18.84
N TYR A 227 -0.43 14.55 19.31
CA TYR A 227 -0.86 14.97 20.65
C TYR A 227 -1.55 16.33 20.63
N ASP A 228 -2.63 16.42 21.41
CA ASP A 228 -3.33 17.67 21.72
C ASP A 228 -2.72 18.26 22.99
N VAL A 229 -2.02 19.37 22.84
CA VAL A 229 -1.32 20.03 23.95
C VAL A 229 -2.30 20.67 24.93
N ASP A 230 -3.45 21.14 24.45
CA ASP A 230 -4.43 21.85 25.27
C ASP A 230 -5.29 20.83 26.05
N GLN A 231 -5.75 19.78 25.38
CA GLN A 231 -6.55 18.70 25.97
C GLN A 231 -5.71 17.65 26.70
N LYS A 232 -4.39 17.68 26.53
CA LYS A 232 -3.43 16.72 27.08
C LYS A 232 -3.75 15.27 26.72
N SER A 233 -4.19 15.04 25.49
CA SER A 233 -4.65 13.73 25.02
C SER A 233 -4.02 13.34 23.68
N PRO A 234 -3.90 12.04 23.35
CA PRO A 234 -3.46 11.62 22.03
C PRO A 234 -4.45 12.06 20.95
N ILE A 235 -3.93 12.28 19.75
CA ILE A 235 -4.71 12.50 18.53
C ILE A 235 -4.39 11.35 17.57
N TYR A 236 -5.44 10.72 17.03
CA TYR A 236 -5.34 9.69 16.01
C TYR A 236 -5.74 10.27 14.67
N ILE A 237 -4.79 10.41 13.75
CA ILE A 237 -4.98 11.11 12.48
C ILE A 237 -5.02 10.11 11.33
N GLU A 238 -6.13 10.09 10.61
CA GLU A 238 -6.29 9.43 9.32
C GLU A 238 -6.05 10.45 8.19
N VAL A 239 -5.24 10.09 7.19
CA VAL A 239 -4.82 10.99 6.12
C VAL A 239 -5.40 10.55 4.78
N LYS A 240 -6.27 11.38 4.20
CA LYS A 240 -6.83 11.14 2.86
C LYS A 240 -6.27 12.16 1.88
N ALA A 241 -5.22 11.78 1.15
CA ALA A 241 -4.55 12.65 0.20
C ALA A 241 -5.15 12.61 -1.23
N THR A 242 -5.04 13.70 -1.98
CA THR A 242 -5.43 13.74 -3.40
C THR A 242 -4.65 14.78 -4.22
N THR A 243 -4.46 14.51 -5.51
CA THR A 243 -4.00 15.51 -6.49
C THR A 243 -5.15 16.20 -7.23
N SER A 244 -6.38 15.77 -6.97
CA SER A 244 -7.61 16.37 -7.49
C SER A 244 -8.11 17.48 -6.55
N GLY A 245 -9.31 18.01 -6.79
CA GLY A 245 -9.88 19.08 -5.98
C GLY A 245 -10.23 18.65 -4.54
N LYS A 246 -10.32 19.63 -3.63
CA LYS A 246 -10.64 19.46 -2.20
C LYS A 246 -11.97 18.75 -1.88
N THR A 247 -12.91 18.73 -2.83
CA THR A 247 -14.23 18.07 -2.73
C THR A 247 -14.28 16.72 -3.45
N THR A 248 -13.15 16.21 -3.95
CA THR A 248 -13.12 14.90 -4.62
C THR A 248 -13.46 13.81 -3.60
N PRO A 249 -14.41 12.91 -3.91
CA PRO A 249 -14.73 11.76 -3.06
C PRO A 249 -13.49 10.94 -2.71
N PHE A 250 -13.54 10.26 -1.57
CA PHE A 250 -12.48 9.39 -1.08
C PHE A 250 -13.09 8.19 -0.36
N TYR A 251 -12.32 7.12 -0.27
CA TYR A 251 -12.72 5.91 0.42
C TYR A 251 -12.23 5.92 1.86
N ILE A 252 -13.05 5.37 2.75
CA ILE A 252 -12.71 5.06 4.14
C ILE A 252 -12.99 3.58 4.37
N SER A 253 -12.09 2.87 5.05
CA SER A 253 -12.30 1.45 5.36
C SER A 253 -13.23 1.27 6.55
N ASN A 254 -13.83 0.09 6.68
CA ASN A 254 -14.65 -0.24 7.85
C ASN A 254 -13.84 -0.19 9.16
N GLY A 255 -12.54 -0.52 9.10
CA GLY A 255 -11.64 -0.45 10.24
C GLY A 255 -11.44 0.99 10.71
N GLU A 256 -11.10 1.89 9.78
CA GLU A 256 -10.98 3.33 10.03
C GLU A 256 -12.28 3.93 10.57
N LEU A 257 -13.42 3.61 9.93
CA LEU A 257 -14.73 4.09 10.36
C LEU A 257 -15.06 3.63 11.79
N SER A 258 -14.84 2.35 12.09
CA SER A 258 -15.06 1.79 13.44
C SER A 258 -14.12 2.41 14.47
N PHE A 259 -12.86 2.66 14.09
CA PHE A 259 -11.89 3.30 14.95
C PHE A 259 -12.30 4.73 15.28
N SER A 260 -12.77 5.50 14.29
CA SER A 260 -13.25 6.88 14.48
C SER A 260 -14.41 6.97 15.47
N LYS A 261 -15.32 5.99 15.43
CA LYS A 261 -16.44 5.89 16.35
C LYS A 261 -16.00 5.61 17.78
N ASN A 262 -15.06 4.66 17.95
CA ASN A 262 -14.58 4.25 19.27
C ASN A 262 -13.66 5.30 19.93
N HIS A 263 -13.01 6.17 19.15
CA HIS A 263 -12.08 7.19 19.62
C HIS A 263 -12.48 8.61 19.24
N SER A 264 -13.78 8.88 19.14
CA SER A 264 -14.33 10.13 18.57
C SER A 264 -13.74 11.42 19.14
N SER A 265 -13.49 11.51 20.46
CA SER A 265 -12.88 12.70 21.07
C SER A 265 -11.48 13.03 20.49
N ASN A 266 -10.74 11.99 20.10
CA ASN A 266 -9.33 12.04 19.75
C ASN A 266 -9.07 11.79 18.26
N TYR A 267 -10.07 11.31 17.51
CA TYR A 267 -9.94 10.97 16.10
C TYR A 267 -10.08 12.20 15.21
N ARG A 268 -9.21 12.30 14.21
CA ARG A 268 -9.17 13.37 13.21
C ARG A 268 -8.94 12.76 11.83
N LEU A 269 -9.68 13.24 10.83
CA LEU A 269 -9.42 12.94 9.43
C LEU A 269 -8.88 14.20 8.75
N TYR A 270 -7.66 14.13 8.22
CA TYR A 270 -7.03 15.21 7.47
C TYR A 270 -7.20 14.94 5.97
N ARG A 271 -8.00 15.76 5.28
CA ARG A 271 -8.10 15.71 3.82
C ARG A 271 -7.02 16.60 3.21
N VAL A 272 -5.97 16.00 2.66
CA VAL A 272 -4.85 16.71 2.05
C VAL A 272 -5.05 16.84 0.54
N PHE A 273 -4.90 18.05 -0.01
CA PHE A 273 -5.07 18.33 -1.43
C PHE A 273 -4.08 19.39 -1.92
N ASN A 274 -4.16 19.78 -3.20
CA ASN A 274 -3.24 20.74 -3.83
C ASN A 274 -1.76 20.32 -3.75
N LEU A 275 -1.47 19.02 -3.77
CA LEU A 275 -0.11 18.46 -3.67
C LEU A 275 0.85 18.89 -4.81
N ARG A 276 0.30 19.43 -5.90
CA ARG A 276 1.05 19.96 -7.06
C ARG A 276 1.54 21.40 -6.88
N ASN A 277 1.18 22.04 -5.77
CA ASN A 277 1.62 23.39 -5.41
C ASN A 277 2.78 23.29 -4.41
N ASP A 278 3.57 24.34 -4.25
CA ASP A 278 4.64 24.39 -3.24
C ASP A 278 4.12 24.25 -1.81
N VAL A 279 2.89 24.70 -1.56
CA VAL A 279 2.18 24.54 -0.28
C VAL A 279 0.92 23.73 -0.53
N ALA A 280 0.86 22.54 0.07
CA ALA A 280 -0.36 21.76 0.11
C ALA A 280 -1.32 22.32 1.17
N GLU A 281 -2.60 22.02 1.01
CA GLU A 281 -3.63 22.45 1.95
C GLU A 281 -4.36 21.23 2.51
N PHE A 282 -4.91 21.38 3.71
CA PHE A 282 -5.80 20.38 4.29
C PHE A 282 -6.92 21.01 5.10
N TYR A 283 -8.04 20.31 5.19
CA TYR A 283 -9.05 20.54 6.23
C TYR A 283 -9.15 19.32 7.13
N GLU A 284 -9.69 19.53 8.33
CA GLU A 284 -9.84 18.53 9.37
C GLU A 284 -11.33 18.23 9.59
N LEU A 285 -11.66 16.94 9.67
CA LEU A 285 -12.93 16.46 10.23
C LEU A 285 -12.63 15.79 11.57
N SER A 286 -13.27 16.23 12.64
CA SER A 286 -13.07 15.67 13.98
C SER A 286 -14.24 14.74 14.33
N GLY A 287 -13.99 13.71 15.14
CA GLY A 287 -15.06 12.89 15.69
C GLY A 287 -15.37 11.60 14.95
N ASP A 288 -16.53 11.04 15.27
CA ASP A 288 -17.11 9.89 14.59
C ASP A 288 -17.49 10.27 13.15
N ILE A 289 -16.75 9.71 12.18
CA ILE A 289 -16.95 9.98 10.77
C ILE A 289 -18.30 9.43 10.29
N SER A 290 -18.84 8.40 10.93
CA SER A 290 -20.13 7.80 10.54
C SER A 290 -21.33 8.71 10.78
N THR A 291 -21.19 9.70 11.67
CA THR A 291 -22.25 10.65 12.02
C THR A 291 -21.89 12.10 11.68
N ASN A 292 -20.80 12.33 10.95
CA ASN A 292 -20.34 13.68 10.66
C ASN A 292 -21.26 14.38 9.64
N THR A 293 -21.85 15.50 10.03
CA THR A 293 -22.85 16.23 9.23
C THR A 293 -22.29 16.99 8.03
N THR A 294 -20.96 17.04 7.88
CA THR A 294 -20.27 17.77 6.81
C THR A 294 -20.00 16.89 5.58
N ILE A 295 -20.21 15.58 5.70
CA ILE A 295 -19.92 14.60 4.66
C ILE A 295 -21.12 13.67 4.44
N GLU A 296 -21.12 13.00 3.30
CA GLU A 296 -22.08 11.96 2.95
C GLU A 296 -21.32 10.65 2.75
N LEU A 297 -21.86 9.56 3.31
CA LEU A 297 -21.29 8.22 3.20
C LEU A 297 -22.16 7.38 2.28
N GLU A 298 -21.58 6.91 1.17
CA GLU A 298 -22.21 5.98 0.25
C GLU A 298 -21.57 4.59 0.40
N GLY A 299 -22.39 3.55 0.61
CA GLY A 299 -21.92 2.18 0.74
C GLY A 299 -21.72 1.53 -0.64
N GLU A 300 -20.51 1.08 -0.94
CA GLU A 300 -20.19 0.49 -2.25
C GLU A 300 -20.03 -1.05 -2.26
N THR A 301 -20.03 -1.73 -1.10
CA THR A 301 -19.71 -3.17 -1.03
C THR A 301 -20.77 -4.00 -0.32
N TYR A 302 -21.02 -5.22 -0.86
CA TYR A 302 -21.97 -6.18 -0.31
C TYR A 302 -21.23 -7.39 0.27
N LYS A 303 -21.54 -7.77 1.52
CA LYS A 303 -21.06 -9.02 2.13
C LYS A 303 -22.09 -10.13 1.90
N VAL A 304 -21.69 -11.17 1.18
CA VAL A 304 -22.50 -12.39 1.01
C VAL A 304 -22.09 -13.40 2.08
N SER A 305 -23.06 -14.04 2.73
CA SER A 305 -22.83 -15.13 3.69
C SER A 305 -23.85 -16.23 3.45
N LEU A 306 -23.42 -17.49 3.56
CA LEU A 306 -24.31 -18.64 3.50
C LEU A 306 -25.22 -18.61 4.74
N LYS A 307 -26.51 -18.88 4.54
CA LYS A 307 -27.49 -19.01 5.62
C LYS A 307 -27.36 -20.36 6.29
#